data_AF-A0A363NW72-F1
#
_entry.id   AF-A0A363NW72-F1
#
_cell.length_a   1.000
_cell.length_b   1.000
_cell.length_c   1.000
_cell.angle_alpha   90.00
_cell.angle_beta   90.00
_cell.angle_gamma   90.00
#
_symmetry.space_group_name_H-M   'P 1'
#
loop_
_entity.id
_entity.type
_entity.pdbx_description
1 polymer ?
#
loop_
_entity_poly.entity_id
_entity_poly.type
_entity_poly.pdbx_seq_one_letter_code
_entity_poly.pdbx_strand_id
1 'polypeptide(L)' 'MNTLVILAYTIKSPCLSKGKSSSDIYIKTALELNLMPSKYIIFEDSISGIRAAFAADMSVMAVPESESLMTKDPK' A
#
# COMPACT_ATOMS: atom_id res chain seq x y z
N MET A 1 14.99 -19.75 14.42
CA MET A 1 14.87 -18.48 15.16
C MET A 1 14.41 -17.46 14.15
N ASN A 2 13.15 -17.02 14.22
CA ASN A 2 12.56 -16.17 13.19
C ASN A 2 12.84 -14.71 13.59
N THR A 3 13.77 -14.06 12.89
CA THR A 3 14.09 -12.66 13.11
C THR A 3 13.09 -11.79 12.38
N LEU A 4 12.29 -11.03 13.13
CA LEU A 4 11.45 -9.96 12.59
C LEU A 4 12.32 -8.72 12.40
N VAL A 5 12.42 -8.24 11.16
CA VAL A 5 13.11 -6.98 10.82
C VAL A 5 12.06 -5.96 10.44
N ILE A 6 12.02 -4.84 11.14
CA ILE A 6 11.15 -3.70 10.81
C ILE A 6 11.98 -2.70 10.01
N LEU A 7 11.60 -2.47 8.76
CA LEU A 7 12.20 -1.47 7.88
C LEU A 7 11.28 -0.24 7.86
N ALA A 8 11.77 0.90 8.34
CA ALA A 8 11.10 2.18 8.18
C ALA A 8 11.77 2.93 7.02
N TYR A 9 11.03 3.19 5.96
CA TYR A 9 11.51 3.90 4.77
C TYR A 9 10.40 4.86 4.28
N THR A 10 10.78 5.97 3.68
CA THR A 10 9.83 6.94 3.10
C THR A 10 10.11 7.08 1.62
N ILE A 11 9.17 6.70 0.77
CA ILE A 11 9.23 6.98 -0.66
C ILE A 11 8.29 8.12 -0.99
N LYS A 12 8.87 9.20 -1.50
CA LYS A 12 8.11 10.31 -2.05
C LYS A 12 7.86 10.03 -3.53
N SER A 13 6.61 9.81 -3.92
CA SER A 13 6.27 9.82 -5.34
C SER A 13 6.16 11.27 -5.81
N PRO A 14 6.76 11.68 -6.95
CA PRO A 14 6.31 12.89 -7.61
C PRO A 14 4.82 12.74 -7.91
N CYS A 15 4.04 13.84 -7.83
CA CYS A 15 2.63 13.86 -8.20
C CYS A 15 2.46 13.10 -9.51
N LEU A 16 1.87 11.91 -9.44
CA LEU A 16 1.58 11.11 -10.62
C LEU A 16 0.55 11.94 -11.40
N SER A 17 0.93 12.45 -12.57
CA SER A 17 0.02 13.14 -13.47
C SER A 17 -1.23 12.27 -13.66
N LYS A 18 -2.42 12.89 -13.64
CA LYS A 18 -3.71 12.20 -13.83
C LYS A 18 -3.60 11.22 -15.01
N GLY A 19 -3.50 9.92 -14.73
CA GLY A 19 -3.34 8.89 -15.75
C GLY A 19 -2.34 7.78 -15.45
N LYS A 20 -1.40 7.95 -14.50
CA LYS A 20 -0.56 6.82 -14.04
C LYS A 20 -1.32 5.93 -13.06
N SER A 21 -1.10 4.62 -13.16
CA SER A 21 -1.65 3.65 -12.22
C SER A 21 -1.12 3.95 -10.81
N SER A 22 -2.03 4.09 -9.86
CA SER A 22 -1.70 4.27 -8.44
C SER A 22 -0.86 3.11 -7.88
N SER A 23 -0.77 1.97 -8.58
CA SER A 23 0.07 0.82 -8.24
C SER A 23 1.58 1.08 -8.34
N ASP A 24 2.00 2.06 -9.15
CA ASP A 24 3.42 2.31 -9.49
C ASP A 24 4.28 2.58 -8.25
N ILE A 25 3.71 3.22 -7.23
CA ILE A 25 4.44 3.57 -6.00
C ILE A 25 4.79 2.33 -5.17
N TYR A 26 3.91 1.32 -5.15
CA TYR A 26 4.15 0.07 -4.46
C TYR A 26 5.20 -0.76 -5.21
N ILE A 27 5.15 -0.80 -6.55
CA ILE A 27 6.17 -1.48 -7.36
C ILE A 27 7.54 -0.82 -7.17
N LYS A 28 7.61 0.51 -7.24
CA LYS A 28 8.86 1.28 -7.01
C LYS A 28 9.42 1.00 -5.62
N THR A 29 8.56 0.94 -4.62
CA THR A 29 8.92 0.55 -3.25
C THR A 29 9.60 -0.81 -3.22
N ALA A 30 8.98 -1.83 -3.79
CA ALA A 30 9.53 -3.18 -3.75
C ALA A 30 10.89 -3.27 -4.44
N LEU A 31 11.07 -2.54 -5.53
CA LEU A 31 12.35 -2.44 -6.24
C LEU A 31 13.43 -1.76 -5.40
N GLU A 32 13.12 -0.66 -4.73
CA GLU A 32 14.09 0.06 -3.89
C GLU A 32 14.52 -0.73 -2.64
N LEU A 33 13.59 -1.50 -2.07
CA LEU A 33 13.87 -2.34 -0.91
C LEU A 33 14.48 -3.71 -1.28
N ASN A 34 14.41 -4.09 -2.56
CA ASN A 34 14.92 -5.36 -3.09
C ASN A 34 14.39 -6.60 -2.33
N LEU A 35 13.11 -6.57 -1.91
CA LEU A 35 12.41 -7.75 -1.37
C LEU A 35 11.21 -8.11 -2.25
N MET A 36 10.80 -9.37 -2.22
CA MET A 36 9.63 -9.84 -2.97
C MET A 36 8.32 -9.24 -2.43
N PRO A 37 7.31 -8.96 -3.29
CA PRO A 37 5.99 -8.44 -2.89
C PRO A 37 5.34 -9.21 -1.73
N SER A 38 5.51 -10.53 -1.71
CA SER A 38 5.00 -11.43 -0.65
C SER A 38 5.66 -11.26 0.72
N LYS A 39 6.70 -10.44 0.83
CA LYS A 39 7.41 -10.12 2.08
C LYS A 39 6.95 -8.81 2.71
N TYR A 40 6.04 -8.07 2.07
CA TYR A 40 5.49 -6.83 2.61
C TYR A 40 4.03 -7.01 3.04
N ILE A 41 3.64 -6.21 4.02
CA ILE A 41 2.24 -5.91 4.31
C ILE A 41 2.11 -4.40 4.18
N ILE A 42 1.22 -3.95 3.30
CA ILE A 42 0.89 -2.54 3.12
C ILE A 42 -0.21 -2.17 4.11
N PHE A 43 -0.07 -1.06 4.82
CA PHE A 43 -1.15 -0.49 5.62
C PHE A 43 -1.76 0.66 4.83
N GLU A 44 -3.07 0.60 4.57
CA GLU A 44 -3.76 1.58 3.72
C GLU A 44 -5.11 1.96 4.31
N ASP A 45 -5.43 3.25 4.27
CA ASP A 45 -6.67 3.82 4.79
C ASP A 45 -7.70 4.11 3.68
N SER A 46 -7.26 4.10 2.41
CA SER A 46 -8.11 4.47 1.27
C SER A 46 -8.46 3.27 0.38
N ILE A 47 -9.71 3.19 -0.10
CA ILE A 47 -10.13 2.15 -1.06
C ILE A 47 -9.29 2.20 -2.36
N SER A 48 -8.94 3.41 -2.80
CA SER A 48 -8.07 3.60 -3.96
C SER A 48 -6.67 3.04 -3.74
N GLY A 49 -6.08 3.25 -2.56
CA GLY A 49 -4.78 2.72 -2.19
C GLY A 49 -4.80 1.20 -2.03
N ILE A 50 -5.84 0.66 -1.38
CA ILE A 50 -6.06 -0.80 -1.28
C ILE A 50 -6.09 -1.44 -2.67
N ARG A 51 -6.90 -0.91 -3.60
CA ARG A 51 -6.99 -1.42 -4.97
C ARG A 51 -5.66 -1.34 -5.71
N ALA A 52 -4.92 -0.26 -5.51
CA ALA A 52 -3.62 -0.04 -6.14
C ALA A 52 -2.56 -1.04 -5.65
N ALA A 53 -2.54 -1.31 -4.35
CA ALA A 53 -1.63 -2.28 -3.77
C ALA A 53 -1.98 -3.72 -4.17
N PHE A 54 -3.27 -4.07 -4.27
CA PHE A 54 -3.69 -5.35 -4.85
C PHE A 54 -3.24 -5.50 -6.32
N ALA A 55 -3.37 -4.44 -7.13
CA ALA A 55 -2.89 -4.44 -8.52
C ALA A 55 -1.36 -4.57 -8.63
N ALA A 56 -0.62 -4.29 -7.55
CA ALA A 56 0.82 -4.48 -7.44
C ALA A 56 1.24 -5.86 -6.87
N ASP A 57 0.30 -6.81 -6.76
CA ASP A 57 0.51 -8.16 -6.20
C ASP A 57 1.02 -8.15 -4.75
N MET A 58 0.56 -7.15 -3.96
CA MET A 58 0.93 -7.00 -2.56
C MET A 58 -0.21 -7.36 -1.62
N SER A 59 0.14 -7.83 -0.42
CA SER A 59 -0.80 -8.00 0.68
C SER A 59 -1.08 -6.65 1.36
N VAL A 60 -2.36 -6.39 1.66
CA VAL A 60 -2.82 -5.12 2.23
C VAL A 60 -3.61 -5.37 3.52
N MET A 61 -3.27 -4.63 4.57
CA MET A 61 -4.07 -4.45 5.77
C MET A 61 -4.77 -3.09 5.69
N ALA A 62 -6.09 -3.13 5.54
CA ALA A 62 -6.89 -1.91 5.57
C ALA A 62 -6.91 -1.35 7.00
N VAL A 63 -6.56 -0.08 7.16
CA VAL A 63 -6.64 0.69 8.40
C VAL A 63 -7.55 1.89 8.14
N PRO A 64 -8.87 1.67 8.09
CA PRO A 64 -9.81 2.76 7.87
C PRO A 64 -9.70 3.79 9.00
N GLU A 65 -9.83 5.07 8.64
CA GLU A 65 -10.05 6.11 9.65
C GLU A 65 -11.29 5.77 10.49
N SER A 66 -11.29 6.17 11.77
CA SER A 66 -12.36 5.84 12.72
C SER A 66 -13.77 6.17 12.20
N GLU A 67 -13.91 7.22 11.39
CA GLU A 67 -15.19 7.62 10.78
C GLU A 67 -15.62 6.71 9.61
N SER A 68 -14.66 6.13 8.88
CA SER A 68 -14.91 5.21 7.76
C SER A 68 -15.56 3.90 8.20
N LEU A 69 -15.45 3.53 9.49
CA LEU A 69 -16.08 2.33 10.05
C LEU A 69 -17.56 2.53 10.42
N MET A 70 -18.05 3.78 10.40
CA MET A 70 -19.41 4.13 10.86
C MET A 70 -20.47 4.15 9.76
N THR A 71 -20.11 3.96 8.48
CA THR A 71 -21.09 3.82 7.39
C THR A 71 -21.33 2.35 7.08
N LYS A 72 -22.49 1.83 7.49
CA LYS A 72 -22.89 0.45 7.22
C LYS A 72 -23.17 0.12 5.74
N ASP A 73 -23.14 1.11 4.84
CA ASP A 73 -23.24 0.90 3.40
C ASP A 73 -22.47 2.00 2.65
N PRO A 74 -21.40 1.69 1.89
CA PRO A 74 -20.77 2.66 1.02
C PRO A 74 -21.64 2.87 -0.23
N LYS A 75 -22.04 4.13 -0.49
CA LYS A 75 -22.62 4.54 -1.77
C LYS A 75 -21.59 4.50 -2.90
#